data_AF-A0A850AGC4-F1
#
_entry.id   AF-A0A850AGC4-F1
#
_cell.length_a   1.000
_cell.length_b   1.000
_cell.length_c   1.000
_cell.angle_alpha   90.00
_cell.angle_beta   90.00
_cell.angle_gamma   90.00
#
_symmetry.space_group_name_H-M   'P 1'
#
loop_
_entity.id
_entity.type
_entity.pdbx_description
1 polymer ?
#
loop_
_entity_poly.entity_id
_entity_poly.type
_entity_poly.pdbx_seq_one_letter_code
_entity_poly.pdbx_strand_id
1 'polypeptide(L)'
;MLALNILILIASFALMELVAWATHKYVMHGFLWTLHRDHHRKEDYGFLERNDAFFLIFAIPGMLLIFSGYANGWMDPRLWAGLGITLYGFTYLLLHDIFVHQRFKVLTRTENVYLMALRKAHKIHHKHLGKEDGECFGLLWVPRQYLREAKETKLKRQNANLSAR
;
A
#
# COMPACT_ATOMS: atom_id res chain seq x y z
N MET A 1 0.15 5.74 -30.38
CA MET A 1 -0.93 5.02 -29.67
C MET A 1 -0.39 4.18 -28.52
N LEU A 2 0.48 3.19 -28.75
CA LEU A 2 1.03 2.35 -27.67
C LEU A 2 1.76 3.13 -26.57
N ALA A 3 2.63 4.08 -26.93
CA ALA A 3 3.37 4.89 -25.95
C ALA A 3 2.44 5.71 -25.03
N LEU A 4 1.35 6.25 -25.59
CA LEU A 4 0.33 6.96 -24.83
C LEU A 4 -0.38 6.02 -23.85
N ASN A 5 -0.71 4.80 -24.29
CA ASN A 5 -1.35 3.80 -23.44
C ASN A 5 -0.45 3.33 -22.29
N ILE A 6 0.85 3.15 -22.54
CA ILE A 6 1.84 2.88 -21.49
C ILE A 6 1.92 4.05 -20.50
N LEU A 7 1.92 5.29 -21.00
CA LEU A 7 1.89 6.47 -20.13
C LEU A 7 0.62 6.52 -19.27
N ILE A 8 -0.54 6.17 -19.84
CA ILE A 8 -1.80 6.09 -19.09
C ILE A 8 -1.71 5.04 -17.99
N LEU A 9 -1.18 3.85 -18.28
CA LEU A 9 -0.97 2.81 -17.26
C LEU A 9 -0.10 3.32 -16.11
N ILE A 10 1.06 3.92 -16.42
CA ILE A 10 2.00 4.44 -15.42
C ILE A 10 1.37 5.58 -14.62
N ALA A 11 0.67 6.49 -15.30
CA ALA A 11 -0.01 7.61 -14.66
C ALA A 11 -1.14 7.13 -13.75
N SER A 12 -1.98 6.19 -14.19
CA SER A 12 -3.02 5.57 -13.37
C SER A 12 -2.43 4.89 -12.14
N PHE A 13 -1.34 4.13 -12.30
CA PHE A 13 -0.63 3.51 -11.17
C PHE A 13 -0.13 4.56 -10.16
N ALA A 14 0.51 5.63 -10.63
CA ALA A 14 1.05 6.67 -9.75
C ALA A 14 -0.04 7.48 -9.05
N LEU A 15 -1.10 7.83 -9.76
CA LEU A 15 -2.25 8.57 -9.21
C LEU A 15 -3.00 7.76 -8.16
N MET A 16 -2.98 6.43 -8.25
CA MET A 16 -3.60 5.58 -7.25
C MET A 16 -2.98 5.73 -5.85
N GLU A 17 -1.72 6.17 -5.71
CA GLU A 17 -1.16 6.50 -4.40
C GLU A 17 -1.91 7.67 -3.74
N LEU A 18 -2.28 8.69 -4.53
CA LEU A 18 -3.06 9.83 -4.05
C LEU A 18 -4.48 9.40 -3.69
N VAL A 19 -5.09 8.55 -4.52
CA VAL A 19 -6.42 7.98 -4.26
C VAL A 19 -6.40 7.13 -3.00
N ALA A 20 -5.42 6.26 -2.84
CA ALA A 20 -5.26 5.40 -1.66
C ALA A 20 -5.05 6.25 -0.41
N TRP A 21 -4.18 7.26 -0.45
CA TRP A 21 -3.97 8.18 0.66
C TRP A 21 -5.26 8.90 1.06
N ALA A 22 -5.99 9.46 0.08
CA ALA A 22 -7.21 10.22 0.34
C ALA A 22 -8.33 9.31 0.86
N THR A 23 -8.46 8.11 0.28
CA THR A 23 -9.48 7.15 0.71
C THR A 23 -9.15 6.63 2.10
N HIS A 24 -7.90 6.32 2.38
CA HIS A 24 -7.47 5.88 3.69
C HIS A 24 -7.76 6.93 4.77
N LYS A 25 -7.41 8.20 4.51
CA LYS A 25 -7.63 9.29 5.46
C LYS A 25 -9.11 9.68 5.64
N TYR A 26 -9.85 9.86 4.54
CA TYR A 26 -11.19 10.48 4.60
C TYR A 26 -12.34 9.47 4.58
N VAL A 27 -12.10 8.27 4.04
CA VAL A 27 -13.14 7.23 3.90
C VAL A 27 -12.93 6.15 4.96
N MET A 28 -11.75 5.53 5.00
CA MET A 28 -11.45 4.41 5.89
C MET A 28 -11.32 4.89 7.35
N HIS A 29 -10.64 6.00 7.60
CA HIS A 29 -10.67 6.70 8.90
C HIS A 29 -11.91 7.60 9.10
N GLY A 30 -12.82 7.64 8.13
CA GLY A 30 -14.06 8.41 8.19
C GLY A 30 -15.28 7.52 8.38
N PHE A 31 -16.18 7.55 7.39
CA PHE A 31 -17.47 6.85 7.47
C PHE A 31 -17.38 5.33 7.33
N LEU A 32 -16.29 4.78 6.76
CA LEU A 32 -16.02 3.34 6.71
C LEU A 32 -15.08 2.86 7.81
N TRP A 33 -14.92 3.63 8.90
CA TRP A 33 -14.12 3.21 10.06
C TRP A 33 -14.58 1.88 10.65
N THR A 34 -15.87 1.54 10.58
CA THR A 34 -16.38 0.25 11.05
C THR A 34 -15.77 -0.96 10.31
N LEU A 35 -15.33 -0.78 9.06
CA LEU A 35 -14.61 -1.80 8.28
C LEU A 35 -13.10 -1.75 8.48
N HIS A 36 -12.55 -0.62 8.95
CA HIS A 36 -11.12 -0.42 9.09
C HIS A 36 -10.61 -0.54 10.55
N ARG A 37 -11.51 -0.47 11.53
CA ARG A 37 -11.17 -0.45 12.95
C ARG A 37 -10.46 -1.72 13.41
N ASP A 38 -10.89 -2.88 12.92
CA ASP A 38 -10.32 -4.19 13.26
C ASP A 38 -8.88 -4.35 12.74
N HIS A 39 -8.54 -3.58 11.72
CA HIS A 39 -7.19 -3.48 11.18
C HIS A 39 -6.25 -2.69 12.10
N HIS A 40 -6.74 -1.60 12.71
CA HIS A 40 -5.99 -0.80 13.70
C HIS A 40 -5.94 -1.48 15.08
N ARG A 41 -7.06 -2.04 15.51
CA ARG A 41 -7.19 -2.80 16.75
C ARG A 41 -7.53 -4.21 16.33
N LYS A 42 -6.58 -5.15 16.44
CA LYS A 42 -6.86 -6.58 16.20
C LYS A 42 -7.90 -7.07 17.20
N GLU A 43 -9.16 -6.87 16.86
CA GLU A 43 -10.34 -7.24 17.65
C GLU A 43 -10.69 -8.70 17.40
N ASP A 44 -10.36 -9.23 16.20
CA ASP A 44 -10.55 -10.63 15.81
C ASP A 44 -9.22 -11.29 15.43
N TYR A 45 -9.05 -12.56 15.84
CA TYR A 45 -7.88 -13.40 15.51
C TYR A 45 -8.07 -14.25 14.24
N GLY A 46 -9.12 -13.98 13.45
CA GLY A 46 -9.42 -14.69 12.22
C GLY A 46 -8.45 -14.39 11.09
N PHE A 47 -8.39 -15.28 10.09
CA PHE A 47 -7.61 -15.06 8.86
C PHE A 47 -8.20 -13.93 8.00
N LEU A 48 -9.51 -13.73 8.06
CA LEU A 48 -10.22 -12.67 7.35
C LEU A 48 -10.54 -11.51 8.30
N GLU A 49 -10.11 -10.31 7.92
CA GLU A 49 -10.46 -9.04 8.57
C GLU A 49 -11.62 -8.39 7.79
N ARG A 50 -12.49 -7.64 8.45
CA ARG A 50 -13.51 -6.80 7.77
C ARG A 50 -12.85 -5.82 6.80
N ASN A 51 -11.64 -5.39 7.13
CA ASN A 51 -10.80 -4.59 6.27
C ASN A 51 -10.51 -5.24 4.90
N ASP A 52 -10.59 -6.57 4.78
CA ASP A 52 -10.41 -7.26 3.51
C ASP A 52 -11.50 -6.90 2.49
N ALA A 53 -12.64 -6.40 2.93
CA ALA A 53 -13.67 -5.85 2.06
C ALA A 53 -13.14 -4.72 1.16
N PHE A 54 -12.14 -3.95 1.63
CA PHE A 54 -11.53 -2.90 0.83
C PHE A 54 -10.81 -3.45 -0.41
N PHE A 55 -10.26 -4.67 -0.38
CA PHE A 55 -9.69 -5.26 -1.60
C PHE A 55 -10.73 -5.40 -2.69
N LEU A 56 -11.92 -5.88 -2.34
CA LEU A 56 -13.00 -6.04 -3.30
C LEU A 56 -13.49 -4.67 -3.79
N ILE A 57 -13.71 -3.73 -2.88
CA ILE A 57 -14.16 -2.37 -3.20
C ILE A 57 -13.19 -1.69 -4.18
N PHE A 58 -11.88 -1.78 -3.93
CA PHE A 58 -10.87 -1.15 -4.78
C PHE A 58 -10.55 -1.92 -6.07
N ALA A 59 -10.83 -3.23 -6.13
CA ALA A 59 -10.65 -4.01 -7.35
C ALA A 59 -11.72 -3.72 -8.40
N ILE A 60 -12.94 -3.34 -7.99
CA ILE A 60 -14.09 -3.12 -8.89
C ILE A 60 -13.78 -2.07 -9.98
N PRO A 61 -13.28 -0.85 -9.68
CA PRO A 61 -12.97 0.14 -10.72
C PRO A 61 -11.97 -0.36 -11.77
N GLY A 62 -10.89 -1.03 -11.33
CA GLY A 62 -9.90 -1.62 -12.22
C GLY A 62 -10.51 -2.69 -13.12
N MET A 63 -11.30 -3.59 -12.55
CA MET A 63 -12.00 -4.65 -13.27
C MET A 63 -12.97 -4.10 -14.32
N LEU A 64 -13.79 -3.10 -13.98
CA LEU A 64 -14.75 -2.50 -14.90
C LEU A 64 -14.05 -1.80 -16.08
N LEU A 65 -12.94 -1.12 -15.83
CA LEU A 65 -12.14 -0.46 -16.86
C LEU A 65 -11.44 -1.47 -17.78
N ILE A 66 -10.91 -2.56 -17.22
CA ILE A 66 -10.34 -3.66 -18.01
C ILE A 66 -11.42 -4.30 -18.88
N PHE A 67 -12.57 -4.67 -18.31
CA PHE A 67 -13.65 -5.34 -19.04
C PHE A 67 -14.18 -4.46 -20.18
N SER A 68 -14.56 -3.22 -19.86
CA SER A 68 -15.09 -2.29 -20.86
C SER A 68 -14.06 -1.86 -21.90
N GLY A 69 -12.80 -1.68 -21.51
CA GLY A 69 -11.70 -1.38 -22.42
C GLY A 69 -11.40 -2.55 -23.37
N TYR A 70 -11.30 -3.77 -22.83
CA TYR A 70 -11.05 -4.97 -23.64
C TYR A 70 -12.16 -5.20 -24.67
N ALA A 71 -13.41 -4.99 -24.30
CA ALA A 71 -14.56 -5.10 -25.21
C ALA A 71 -14.49 -4.13 -26.42
N ASN A 72 -13.73 -3.03 -26.30
CA ASN A 72 -13.52 -2.04 -27.36
C ASN A 72 -12.15 -2.20 -28.07
N GLY A 73 -11.38 -3.24 -27.73
CA GLY A 73 -10.08 -3.57 -28.30
C GLY A 73 -8.91 -3.20 -27.41
N TRP A 74 -7.80 -3.93 -27.55
CA TRP A 74 -6.61 -3.83 -26.68
C TRP A 74 -5.89 -2.48 -26.70
N MET A 75 -6.18 -1.63 -27.70
CA MET A 75 -5.66 -0.27 -27.80
C MET A 75 -6.51 0.77 -27.05
N ASP A 76 -7.65 0.39 -26.48
CA ASP A 76 -8.52 1.29 -25.72
C ASP A 76 -7.82 1.79 -24.44
N PRO A 77 -7.70 3.11 -24.23
CA PRO A 77 -7.06 3.68 -23.04
C PRO A 77 -7.61 3.18 -21.69
N ARG A 78 -8.91 2.83 -21.62
CA ARG A 78 -9.54 2.34 -20.38
C ARG A 78 -8.92 1.04 -19.91
N LEU A 79 -8.57 0.15 -20.84
CA LEU A 79 -7.91 -1.11 -20.51
C LEU A 79 -6.58 -0.84 -19.79
N TRP A 80 -5.78 0.10 -20.31
CA TRP A 80 -4.48 0.44 -19.74
C TRP A 80 -4.58 1.17 -18.41
N ALA A 81 -5.59 2.04 -18.25
CA ALA A 81 -5.89 2.67 -16.97
C ALA A 81 -6.32 1.62 -15.92
N GLY A 82 -7.21 0.70 -16.29
CA GLY A 82 -7.66 -0.39 -15.43
C GLY A 82 -6.52 -1.34 -15.03
N LEU A 83 -5.59 -1.64 -15.93
CA LEU A 83 -4.35 -2.36 -15.61
C LEU A 83 -3.47 -1.59 -14.63
N GLY A 84 -3.29 -0.28 -14.81
CA GLY A 84 -2.54 0.56 -13.87
C GLY A 84 -3.13 0.55 -12.45
N ILE A 85 -4.45 0.67 -12.34
CA ILE A 85 -5.18 0.57 -11.07
C ILE A 85 -5.00 -0.81 -10.44
N THR A 86 -5.13 -1.87 -11.23
CA THR A 86 -5.03 -3.26 -10.75
C THR A 86 -3.61 -3.57 -10.29
N LEU A 87 -2.59 -3.12 -11.02
CA LEU A 87 -1.18 -3.25 -10.63
C LEU A 87 -0.87 -2.51 -9.33
N TYR A 88 -1.45 -1.32 -9.14
CA TYR A 88 -1.32 -0.61 -7.87
C TYR A 88 -1.99 -1.39 -6.73
N GLY A 89 -3.23 -1.85 -6.92
CA GLY A 89 -3.94 -2.66 -5.92
C GLY A 89 -3.19 -3.94 -5.53
N PHE A 90 -2.60 -4.63 -6.52
CA PHE A 90 -1.75 -5.78 -6.28
C PHE A 90 -0.48 -5.41 -5.50
N THR A 91 0.20 -4.32 -5.88
CA THR A 91 1.36 -3.79 -5.16
C THR A 91 1.00 -3.43 -3.72
N TYR A 92 -0.19 -2.87 -3.52
CA TYR A 92 -0.71 -2.50 -2.21
C TYR A 92 -0.86 -3.74 -1.34
N LEU A 93 -1.54 -4.77 -1.82
CA LEU A 93 -1.71 -6.05 -1.09
C LEU A 93 -0.35 -6.68 -0.74
N LEU A 94 0.60 -6.71 -1.67
CA LEU A 94 1.93 -7.27 -1.40
C LEU A 94 2.70 -6.49 -0.32
N LEU A 95 2.67 -5.16 -0.38
CA LEU A 95 3.46 -4.35 0.54
C LEU A 95 2.78 -4.16 1.89
N HIS A 96 1.47 -3.93 1.90
CA HIS A 96 0.69 -3.68 3.10
C HIS A 96 0.45 -4.98 3.88
N ASP A 97 -0.25 -5.94 3.29
CA ASP A 97 -0.73 -7.13 4.02
C ASP A 97 0.35 -8.19 4.20
N ILE A 98 1.06 -8.47 3.11
CA ILE A 98 2.10 -9.51 3.13
C ILE A 98 3.34 -8.96 3.83
N PHE A 99 3.87 -7.83 3.37
CA PHE A 99 5.16 -7.33 3.85
C PHE A 99 5.10 -6.52 5.15
N VAL A 100 4.13 -5.62 5.33
CA VAL A 100 4.07 -4.80 6.55
C VAL A 100 3.37 -5.55 7.67
N HIS A 101 2.17 -6.06 7.43
CA HIS A 101 1.36 -6.77 8.42
C HIS A 101 1.76 -8.22 8.64
N GLN A 102 2.63 -8.75 7.78
CA GLN A 102 3.19 -10.10 7.93
C GLN A 102 2.08 -11.17 8.02
N ARG A 103 0.99 -11.00 7.25
CA ARG A 103 -0.03 -12.05 7.08
C ARG A 103 0.60 -13.34 6.54
N PHE A 104 1.64 -13.20 5.72
CA PHE A 104 2.60 -14.27 5.43
C PHE A 104 4.01 -13.80 5.84
N LYS A 105 4.83 -14.71 6.37
CA LYS A 105 6.18 -14.40 6.90
C LYS A 105 7.22 -14.18 5.79
N VAL A 106 6.99 -13.23 4.91
CA VAL A 106 7.84 -12.91 3.75
C VAL A 106 8.63 -11.64 4.02
N LEU A 107 9.92 -11.63 3.65
CA LEU A 107 10.82 -10.46 3.79
C LEU A 107 10.89 -9.85 5.21
N THR A 108 10.65 -10.66 6.25
CA THR A 108 10.71 -10.25 7.67
C THR A 108 12.02 -9.52 8.02
N ARG A 109 13.15 -10.02 7.52
CA ARG A 109 14.52 -9.56 7.83
C ARG A 109 15.16 -8.73 6.71
N THR A 110 14.38 -8.02 5.89
CA THR A 110 14.95 -7.18 4.83
C THR A 110 15.88 -6.09 5.38
N GLU A 111 16.99 -5.86 4.67
CA GLU A 111 17.92 -4.73 4.88
C GLU A 111 17.79 -3.64 3.80
N ASN A 112 16.73 -3.70 2.99
CA ASN A 112 16.43 -2.64 2.04
C ASN A 112 15.88 -1.43 2.81
N VAL A 113 16.57 -0.28 2.68
CA VAL A 113 16.25 0.96 3.42
C VAL A 113 14.83 1.44 3.14
N TYR A 114 14.37 1.35 1.89
CA TYR A 114 13.02 1.78 1.51
C TYR A 114 11.96 0.89 2.17
N LEU A 115 12.12 -0.43 2.07
CA LEU A 115 11.19 -1.38 2.69
C LEU A 115 11.17 -1.27 4.23
N MET A 116 12.34 -1.03 4.84
CA MET A 116 12.42 -0.74 6.28
C MET A 116 11.67 0.54 6.66
N ALA A 117 11.81 1.60 5.85
CA ALA A 117 11.15 2.88 6.08
C ALA A 117 9.63 2.78 5.88
N LEU A 118 9.17 2.07 4.84
CA LEU A 118 7.76 1.81 4.55
C LEU A 118 7.10 1.08 5.74
N ARG A 119 7.72 0.00 6.21
CA ARG A 119 7.26 -0.73 7.40
C ARG A 119 7.20 0.17 8.63
N LYS A 120 8.19 1.05 8.81
CA LYS A 120 8.23 1.96 9.96
C LYS A 120 7.11 3.01 9.89
N ALA A 121 6.94 3.67 8.75
CA ALA A 121 5.90 4.69 8.55
C ALA A 121 4.51 4.11 8.82
N HIS A 122 4.22 2.93 8.26
CA HIS A 122 2.95 2.25 8.48
C HIS A 122 2.76 1.80 9.94
N LYS A 123 3.84 1.35 10.61
CA LYS A 123 3.76 1.02 12.03
C LYS A 123 3.46 2.26 12.88
N ILE A 124 3.96 3.45 12.52
CA ILE A 124 3.63 4.69 13.22
C ILE A 124 2.16 5.04 13.01
N HIS A 125 1.65 4.89 11.79
CA HIS A 125 0.23 5.05 11.50
C HIS A 125 -0.64 4.19 12.43
N HIS A 126 -0.33 2.89 12.52
CA HIS A 126 -1.03 1.91 13.38
C HIS A 126 -0.84 2.08 14.89
N LYS A 127 0.06 2.96 15.35
CA LYS A 127 0.13 3.29 16.79
C LYS A 127 -1.11 4.08 17.24
N HIS A 128 -1.74 4.80 16.33
CA HIS A 128 -2.99 5.49 16.60
C HIS A 128 -4.14 4.49 16.40
N LEU A 129 -4.69 4.02 17.52
CA LEU A 129 -5.75 3.01 17.53
C LEU A 129 -7.15 3.61 17.29
N GLY A 130 -7.25 4.93 17.19
CA GLY A 130 -8.48 5.65 16.91
C GLY A 130 -8.54 6.09 15.45
N LYS A 131 -9.71 6.57 15.05
CA LYS A 131 -9.89 7.19 13.72
C LYS A 131 -9.17 8.53 13.60
N GLU A 132 -9.05 9.26 14.70
CA GLU A 132 -8.43 10.60 14.77
C GLU A 132 -6.91 10.50 14.95
N ASP A 133 -6.21 11.59 14.63
CA ASP A 133 -4.76 11.77 14.83
C ASP A 133 -3.85 10.77 14.10
N GLY A 134 -4.39 10.04 13.12
CA GLY A 134 -3.60 9.19 12.23
C GLY A 134 -2.58 10.01 11.43
N GLU A 135 -1.38 9.46 11.29
CA GLU A 135 -0.33 10.00 10.43
C GLU A 135 0.09 8.96 9.39
N CYS A 136 0.69 9.38 8.27
CA CYS A 136 1.25 8.46 7.26
C CYS A 136 0.21 7.51 6.61
N PHE A 137 -0.88 8.06 6.05
CA PHE A 137 -1.92 7.29 5.37
C PHE A 137 -1.51 6.68 4.02
N GLY A 138 -0.38 7.10 3.44
CA GLY A 138 0.13 6.58 2.17
C GLY A 138 0.89 5.26 2.37
N LEU A 139 1.07 4.52 1.29
CA LEU A 139 1.83 3.27 1.30
C LEU A 139 3.20 3.44 0.65
N LEU A 140 3.23 3.86 -0.63
CA LEU A 140 4.47 4.00 -1.39
C LEU A 140 5.19 5.30 -1.07
N TRP A 141 4.44 6.36 -0.74
CA TRP A 141 5.01 7.64 -0.37
C TRP A 141 5.40 7.65 1.11
N VAL A 142 6.68 7.34 1.36
CA VAL A 142 7.25 7.33 2.71
C VAL A 142 7.85 8.69 3.07
N PRO A 143 7.50 9.29 4.23
CA PRO A 143 8.15 10.51 4.72
C PRO A 143 9.67 10.38 4.85
N ARG A 144 10.40 11.44 4.46
CA ARG A 144 11.88 11.46 4.46
C ARG A 144 12.51 11.13 5.80
N GLN A 145 11.84 11.46 6.91
CA GLN A 145 12.30 11.14 8.26
C GLN A 145 12.51 9.63 8.46
N TYR A 146 11.59 8.79 7.99
CA TYR A 146 11.69 7.35 8.17
C TYR A 146 12.72 6.72 7.24
N LEU A 147 12.96 7.31 6.06
CA LEU A 147 14.05 6.90 5.18
C LEU A 147 15.42 7.16 5.85
N ARG A 148 15.59 8.31 6.50
CA ARG A 148 16.82 8.64 7.23
C ARG A 148 17.03 7.68 8.40
N GLU A 149 16.02 7.46 9.23
CA GLU A 149 16.09 6.55 10.37
C GLU A 149 16.35 5.08 9.95
N ALA A 150 15.76 4.64 8.83
CA ALA A 150 16.02 3.31 8.28
C ALA A 150 17.48 3.17 7.82
N LYS A 151 18.04 4.20 7.17
CA LYS A 151 19.44 4.25 6.75
C LYS A 151 20.38 4.20 7.96
N GLU A 152 20.12 5.00 8.98
CA GLU A 152 20.90 4.99 10.23
C GLU A 152 20.83 3.63 10.94
N THR A 153 19.66 3.01 10.98
CA THR A 153 19.48 1.68 11.56
C THR A 153 20.32 0.64 10.82
N LYS A 154 20.34 0.68 9.48
CA LYS A 154 21.17 -0.22 8.67
C LYS A 154 22.65 -0.04 8.95
N LEU A 155 23.13 1.21 8.99
CA LEU A 155 24.53 1.53 9.29
C LEU A 155 24.94 1.04 10.68
N LYS A 156 24.10 1.25 11.71
CA LYS A 156 24.36 0.76 13.07
C LYS A 156 24.50 -0.77 13.10
N ARG A 157 23.65 -1.50 12.37
CA ARG A 157 23.74 -2.97 12.27
C ARG A 157 25.04 -3.42 11.58
N GLN A 158 25.43 -2.74 10.51
CA GLN A 158 26.68 -3.03 9.80
C GLN A 158 27.90 -2.81 10.71
N ASN A 159 27.94 -1.69 11.44
CA ASN A 159 29.03 -1.38 12.36
C ASN A 159 29.10 -2.37 13.54
N ALA A 160 27.95 -2.74 14.12
CA ALA A 160 27.90 -3.74 15.19
C ALA A 160 28.43 -5.12 14.74
N ASN A 161 28.10 -5.53 13.51
CA ASN A 161 28.60 -6.77 12.93
C ASN A 161 30.11 -6.73 12.63
N LEU A 162 30.66 -5.56 12.32
CA LEU A 162 32.12 -5.37 12.15
C LEU A 162 32.86 -5.43 13.48
N SER A 163 32.31 -4.83 14.55
CA SER A 163 32.93 -4.86 15.89
C SER A 163 32.84 -6.23 16.58
N ALA A 164 31.98 -7.13 16.10
CA ALA A 164 31.79 -8.47 16.63
C ALA A 164 32.65 -9.55 15.93
N ARG A 165 33.47 -9.14 14.95
CA ARG A 165 34.45 -9.99 14.24
C ARG A 165 35.85 -9.63 14.68
#